data_AF-A0A2P4Q2M2-F1
#
_entry.id   AF-A0A2P4Q2M2-F1
#
_cell.length_a   1.000
_cell.length_b   1.000
_cell.length_c   1.000
_cell.angle_alpha   90.00
_cell.angle_beta   90.00
_cell.angle_gamma   90.00
#
_symmetry.space_group_name_H-M   'P 1'
#
loop_
_entity.id
_entity.type
_entity.pdbx_description
1 polymer ?
#
loop_
_entity_poly.entity_id
_entity_poly.type
_entity_poly.pdbx_seq_one_letter_code
_entity_poly.pdbx_strand_id
1 'polypeptide(L)'
;MQDKNCLEEKLTQTEDNIQKLESKLSQSQANYEKLCNRLDGLSQDYKVTIKLKAKSEKEKVELEKEKAELEKEKAELEKEKAELEKEKAKLENEKAKVEKEKAELKKEIAQLEQKLYIEEQIKMQLTQAFEMKEVKISEFEQKLINLNYERIKKLKDKEKELTKIKEKLVSKLTSGEDTKEIHKEKKAKQKVIDELQQELLTTSASYYANRKKQILNQVNNFLKAKGNFLTLREEAIEKLQDCFNQLESSINEVRNTIGSTRDMKISTLTDKYTNKFQSILIKYNDEVLQLNKNYYSLKYVVQKNKELDVSLTIENILKLNNFNLDKYKIFKIATNSKEGTVTQLSSNMMAEDINTLRRNLDELKLELKQEEKELKNLAAE
;
A
#
# COMPACT_ATOMS: atom_id res chain seq x y z
N MET A 1 -8.24 161.72 9.75
CA MET A 1 -8.01 160.80 8.62
C MET A 1 -7.17 159.55 9.02
N GLN A 2 -6.59 159.48 10.22
CA GLN A 2 -5.81 158.32 10.71
C GLN A 2 -6.64 157.23 11.44
N ASP A 3 -7.76 157.58 12.10
CA ASP A 3 -8.52 156.60 12.92
C ASP A 3 -9.35 155.59 12.11
N LYS A 4 -9.70 155.90 10.85
CA LYS A 4 -10.49 155.00 9.99
C LYS A 4 -9.66 153.80 9.49
N ASN A 5 -8.38 154.02 9.16
CA ASN A 5 -7.47 152.96 8.69
C ASN A 5 -7.15 151.94 9.80
N CYS A 6 -7.05 152.37 11.07
CA CYS A 6 -6.76 151.47 12.20
C CYS A 6 -7.93 150.53 12.53
N LEU A 7 -9.18 150.95 12.29
CA LEU A 7 -10.37 150.13 12.45
C LEU A 7 -10.54 149.11 11.31
N GLU A 8 -10.21 149.50 10.07
CA GLU A 8 -10.20 148.60 8.89
C GLU A 8 -9.17 147.48 9.03
N GLU A 9 -7.96 147.77 9.54
CA GLU A 9 -6.94 146.75 9.85
C GLU A 9 -7.38 145.78 10.95
N LYS A 10 -8.06 146.26 11.99
CA LYS A 10 -8.59 145.39 13.05
C LYS A 10 -9.73 144.50 12.56
N LEU A 11 -10.57 145.01 11.65
CA LEU A 11 -11.68 144.23 11.07
C LEU A 11 -11.14 143.10 10.18
N THR A 12 -10.20 143.41 9.28
CA THR A 12 -9.53 142.41 8.43
C THR A 12 -8.77 141.38 9.25
N GLN A 13 -8.04 141.80 10.31
CA GLN A 13 -7.38 140.87 11.23
C GLN A 13 -8.37 139.94 11.96
N THR A 14 -9.59 140.42 12.24
CA THR A 14 -10.64 139.64 12.90
C THR A 14 -11.28 138.66 11.92
N GLU A 15 -11.53 139.08 10.67
CA GLU A 15 -12.01 138.22 9.59
C GLU A 15 -11.03 137.08 9.27
N ASP A 16 -9.73 137.40 9.19
CA ASP A 16 -8.66 136.39 9.03
C ASP A 16 -8.63 135.39 10.18
N ASN A 17 -8.82 135.87 11.41
CA ASN A 17 -8.90 135.02 12.60
C ASN A 17 -10.14 134.11 12.58
N ILE A 18 -11.29 134.63 12.14
CA ILE A 18 -12.53 133.86 11.98
C ILE A 18 -12.36 132.78 10.91
N GLN A 19 -11.85 133.10 9.73
CA GLN A 19 -11.57 132.11 8.68
C GLN A 19 -10.58 131.02 9.16
N LYS A 20 -9.55 131.41 9.92
CA LYS A 20 -8.59 130.47 10.49
C LYS A 20 -9.23 129.55 11.54
N LEU A 21 -10.19 130.05 12.31
CA LEU A 21 -10.97 129.26 13.26
C LEU A 21 -11.96 128.32 12.56
N GLU A 22 -12.65 128.77 11.52
CA GLU A 22 -13.57 127.96 10.70
C GLU A 22 -12.83 126.83 9.97
N SER A 23 -11.63 127.12 9.44
CA SER A 23 -10.73 126.12 8.84
C SER A 23 -10.33 125.05 9.87
N LYS A 24 -9.92 125.47 11.08
CA LYS A 24 -9.60 124.55 12.19
C LYS A 24 -10.80 123.73 12.64
N LEU A 25 -11.99 124.33 12.71
CA LEU A 25 -13.22 123.65 13.11
C LEU A 25 -13.61 122.60 12.07
N SER A 26 -13.57 122.96 10.78
CA SER A 26 -13.82 122.03 9.67
C SER A 26 -12.82 120.87 9.68
N GLN A 27 -11.54 121.15 9.93
CA GLN A 27 -10.51 120.12 10.06
C GLN A 27 -10.76 119.22 11.29
N SER A 28 -11.22 119.79 12.40
CA SER A 28 -11.58 119.04 13.62
C SER A 28 -12.80 118.15 13.38
N GLN A 29 -13.82 118.63 12.68
CA GLN A 29 -15.02 117.86 12.31
C GLN A 29 -14.64 116.70 11.38
N ALA A 30 -13.84 116.96 10.33
CA ALA A 30 -13.36 115.91 9.44
C ALA A 30 -12.51 114.85 10.16
N ASN A 31 -11.71 115.26 11.16
CA ASN A 31 -10.95 114.33 11.99
C ASN A 31 -11.86 113.52 12.93
N TYR A 32 -12.90 114.13 13.50
CA TYR A 32 -13.90 113.43 14.32
C TYR A 32 -14.66 112.38 13.50
N GLU A 33 -15.05 112.71 12.28
CA GLU A 33 -15.74 111.78 11.37
C GLU A 33 -14.84 110.62 10.95
N LYS A 34 -13.55 110.88 10.66
CA LYS A 34 -12.54 109.83 10.45
C LYS A 34 -12.39 108.92 11.67
N LEU A 35 -12.41 109.48 12.89
CA LEU A 35 -12.34 108.71 14.12
C LEU A 35 -13.58 107.84 14.33
N CYS A 36 -14.78 108.36 14.07
CA CYS A 36 -16.03 107.59 14.15
C CYS A 36 -16.02 106.39 13.19
N ASN A 37 -15.66 106.62 11.92
CA ASN A 37 -15.55 105.55 10.93
C ASN A 37 -14.52 104.48 11.33
N ARG A 38 -13.40 104.88 11.94
CA ARG A 38 -12.38 103.96 12.44
C ARG A 38 -12.87 103.18 13.67
N LEU A 39 -13.66 103.80 14.54
CA LEU A 39 -14.28 103.14 15.69
C LEU A 39 -15.29 102.08 15.24
N ASP A 40 -16.10 102.39 14.22
CA ASP A 40 -17.05 101.46 13.62
C ASP A 40 -16.33 100.28 12.96
N GLY A 41 -15.24 100.53 12.23
CA GLY A 41 -14.38 99.48 11.68
C GLY A 41 -13.84 98.55 12.76
N LEU A 42 -13.26 99.10 13.83
CA LEU A 42 -12.75 98.32 14.96
C LEU A 42 -13.86 97.52 15.68
N SER A 43 -15.07 98.07 15.78
CA SER A 43 -16.22 97.38 16.37
C SER A 43 -16.64 96.16 15.54
N GLN A 44 -16.62 96.27 14.21
CA GLN A 44 -16.89 95.14 13.32
C GLN A 44 -15.79 94.08 13.37
N ASP A 45 -14.52 94.50 13.35
CA ASP A 45 -13.37 93.58 13.48
C ASP A 45 -13.40 92.82 14.82
N TYR A 46 -13.80 93.49 15.90
CA TYR A 46 -13.96 92.86 17.20
C TYR A 46 -15.07 91.81 17.20
N LYS A 47 -16.22 92.08 16.56
CA LYS A 47 -17.31 91.10 16.39
C LYS A 47 -16.86 89.87 15.58
N VAL A 48 -16.11 90.07 14.50
CA VAL A 48 -15.56 88.97 13.68
C VAL A 48 -14.57 88.14 14.51
N THR A 49 -13.70 88.79 15.27
CA THR A 49 -12.72 88.13 16.15
C THR A 49 -13.40 87.24 17.20
N ILE A 50 -14.48 87.72 17.83
CA ILE A 50 -15.27 86.93 18.79
C ILE A 50 -15.86 85.69 18.12
N LYS A 51 -16.43 85.83 16.91
CA LYS A 51 -17.00 84.70 16.16
C LYS A 51 -15.94 83.67 15.79
N LEU A 52 -14.77 84.11 15.32
CA LEU A 52 -13.65 83.22 14.99
C LEU A 52 -13.12 82.48 16.23
N LYS A 53 -13.00 83.18 17.36
CA LYS A 53 -12.59 82.57 18.63
C LYS A 53 -13.59 81.49 19.08
N ALA A 54 -14.89 81.79 19.03
CA ALA A 54 -15.93 80.82 19.36
C ALA A 54 -15.93 79.59 18.42
N LYS A 55 -15.61 79.78 17.13
CA LYS A 55 -15.47 78.67 16.18
C LYS A 55 -14.25 77.80 16.50
N SER A 56 -13.09 78.42 16.75
CA SER A 56 -11.86 77.71 17.13
C SER A 56 -12.02 76.93 18.44
N GLU A 57 -12.75 77.48 19.41
CA GLU A 57 -13.05 76.79 20.67
C GLU A 57 -13.89 75.51 20.44
N LYS A 58 -14.86 75.56 19.52
CA LYS A 58 -15.68 74.39 19.15
C LYS A 58 -14.85 73.32 18.44
N GLU A 59 -14.03 73.71 17.47
CA GLU A 59 -13.13 72.80 16.75
C GLU A 59 -12.14 72.12 17.72
N LYS A 60 -11.65 72.86 18.73
CA LYS A 60 -10.77 72.28 19.77
C LYS A 60 -11.47 71.20 20.59
N VAL A 61 -12.73 71.43 21.00
CA VAL A 61 -13.51 70.43 21.75
C VAL A 61 -13.79 69.19 20.90
N GLU A 62 -14.02 69.35 19.60
CA GLU A 62 -14.25 68.23 18.67
C GLU A 62 -12.98 67.39 18.48
N LEU A 63 -11.83 68.03 18.29
CA LEU A 63 -10.52 67.36 18.24
C LEU A 63 -10.17 66.63 19.54
N GLU A 64 -10.53 67.19 20.71
CA GLU A 64 -10.33 66.51 22.00
C GLU A 64 -11.18 65.24 22.12
N LYS A 65 -12.40 65.23 21.56
CA LYS A 65 -13.25 64.03 21.52
C LYS A 65 -12.68 62.96 20.59
N GLU A 66 -12.28 63.34 19.38
CA GLU A 66 -11.68 62.42 18.40
C GLU A 66 -10.40 61.79 18.96
N LYS A 67 -9.56 62.59 19.64
CA LYS A 67 -8.36 62.08 20.31
C LYS A 67 -8.70 61.05 21.41
N ALA A 68 -9.74 61.30 22.20
CA ALA A 68 -10.17 60.38 23.24
C ALA A 68 -10.76 59.06 22.67
N GLU A 69 -11.41 59.11 21.51
CA GLU A 69 -11.88 57.92 20.80
C GLU A 69 -10.72 57.10 20.22
N LEU A 70 -9.75 57.76 19.58
CA LEU A 70 -8.53 57.10 19.09
C LEU A 70 -7.71 56.44 20.22
N GLU A 71 -7.64 57.06 21.39
CA GLU A 71 -6.98 56.45 22.56
C GLU A 71 -7.69 55.18 23.04
N LYS A 72 -9.03 55.11 22.95
CA LYS A 72 -9.79 53.90 23.29
C LYS A 72 -9.56 52.79 22.26
N GLU A 73 -9.64 53.11 20.98
CA GLU A 73 -9.40 52.14 19.89
C GLU A 73 -7.99 51.55 19.97
N LYS A 74 -6.99 52.39 20.26
CA LYS A 74 -5.62 51.92 20.48
C LYS A 74 -5.51 50.96 21.67
N ALA A 75 -6.20 51.24 22.77
CA ALA A 75 -6.21 50.36 23.94
C ALA A 75 -6.92 49.01 23.67
N GLU A 76 -7.95 49.01 22.82
CA GLU A 76 -8.63 47.78 22.37
C GLU A 76 -7.73 46.94 21.45
N LEU A 77 -7.07 47.57 20.48
CA LEU A 77 -6.09 46.90 19.61
C LEU A 77 -4.91 46.31 20.38
N GLU A 78 -4.43 46.98 21.43
CA GLU A 78 -3.37 46.44 22.30
C GLU A 78 -3.84 45.19 23.05
N LYS A 79 -5.11 45.12 23.48
CA LYS A 79 -5.68 43.91 24.10
C LYS A 79 -5.81 42.77 23.12
N GLU A 80 -6.35 43.03 21.93
CA GLU A 80 -6.50 42.00 20.88
C GLU A 80 -5.14 41.43 20.47
N LYS A 81 -4.13 42.29 20.33
CA LYS A 81 -2.75 41.85 20.05
C LYS A 81 -2.21 40.94 21.14
N ALA A 82 -2.45 41.26 22.41
CA ALA A 82 -2.02 40.42 23.53
C ALA A 82 -2.75 39.07 23.58
N GLU A 83 -4.01 39.02 23.15
CA GLU A 83 -4.77 37.76 23.02
C GLU A 83 -4.25 36.90 21.87
N LEU A 84 -3.98 37.49 20.70
CA LEU A 84 -3.37 36.81 19.56
C LEU A 84 -2.00 36.24 19.89
N GLU A 85 -1.17 36.96 20.65
CA GLU A 85 0.13 36.46 21.11
C GLU A 85 -0.02 35.22 22.01
N LYS A 86 -1.02 35.19 22.91
CA LYS A 86 -1.32 34.03 23.74
C LYS A 86 -1.80 32.84 22.91
N GLU A 87 -2.65 33.05 21.92
CA GLU A 87 -3.10 31.97 21.03
C GLU A 87 -1.95 31.39 20.20
N LYS A 88 -1.07 32.26 19.68
CA LYS A 88 0.12 31.84 18.95
C LYS A 88 1.03 30.96 19.81
N ALA A 89 1.24 31.33 21.07
CA ALA A 89 2.03 30.53 22.01
C ALA A 89 1.38 29.16 22.32
N LYS A 90 0.05 29.10 22.43
CA LYS A 90 -0.67 27.82 22.58
C LYS A 90 -0.49 26.92 21.36
N LEU A 91 -0.65 27.47 20.16
CA LEU A 91 -0.49 26.73 18.91
C LEU A 91 0.93 26.19 18.74
N GLU A 92 1.94 26.96 19.15
CA GLU A 92 3.34 26.52 19.12
C GLU A 92 3.60 25.35 20.07
N ASN A 93 3.02 25.38 21.27
CA ASN A 93 3.08 24.25 22.22
C ASN A 93 2.37 23.00 21.69
N GLU A 94 1.19 23.14 21.07
CA GLU A 94 0.49 22.01 20.46
C GLU A 94 1.31 21.40 19.31
N LYS A 95 1.91 22.23 18.46
CA LYS A 95 2.79 21.77 17.38
C LYS A 95 3.98 20.99 17.91
N ALA A 96 4.60 21.45 19.00
CA ALA A 96 5.70 20.74 19.65
C ALA A 96 5.26 19.38 20.21
N LYS A 97 4.06 19.29 20.79
CA LYS A 97 3.49 18.03 21.27
C LYS A 97 3.25 17.03 20.13
N VAL A 98 2.66 17.49 19.02
CA VAL A 98 2.40 16.66 17.83
C VAL A 98 3.70 16.14 17.22
N GLU A 99 4.75 16.97 17.13
CA GLU A 99 6.06 16.51 16.64
C GLU A 99 6.69 15.45 17.55
N LYS A 100 6.50 15.56 18.87
CA LYS A 100 6.96 14.53 19.82
C LYS A 100 6.21 13.20 19.62
N GLU A 101 4.88 13.24 19.53
CA GLU A 101 4.06 12.05 19.28
C GLU A 101 4.44 11.38 17.94
N LYS A 102 4.66 12.17 16.89
CA LYS A 102 5.14 11.69 15.58
C LYS A 102 6.51 11.01 15.66
N ALA A 103 7.42 11.53 16.49
CA ALA A 103 8.73 10.93 16.70
C ALA A 103 8.63 9.61 17.48
N GLU A 104 7.72 9.51 18.45
CA GLU A 104 7.43 8.27 19.19
C GLU A 104 6.83 7.20 18.26
N LEU A 105 5.82 7.55 17.46
CA LEU A 105 5.22 6.65 16.46
C LEU A 105 6.25 6.13 15.44
N LYS A 106 7.17 6.98 14.96
CA LYS A 106 8.25 6.55 14.06
C LYS A 106 9.15 5.49 14.69
N LYS A 107 9.45 5.60 15.99
CA LYS A 107 10.25 4.60 16.71
C LYS A 107 9.48 3.29 16.84
N GLU A 108 8.17 3.35 17.12
CA GLU A 108 7.33 2.16 17.22
C GLU A 108 7.21 1.44 15.87
N ILE A 109 7.02 2.18 14.77
CA ILE A 109 7.01 1.62 13.41
C ILE A 109 8.33 0.90 13.13
N ALA A 110 9.48 1.52 13.41
CA ALA A 110 10.79 0.90 13.20
C ALA A 110 10.98 -0.38 14.04
N GLN A 111 10.46 -0.42 15.28
CA GLN A 111 10.50 -1.61 16.12
C GLN A 111 9.59 -2.73 15.57
N LEU A 112 8.40 -2.38 15.06
CA LEU A 112 7.49 -3.34 14.44
C LEU A 112 8.06 -3.89 13.14
N GLU A 113 8.69 -3.06 12.31
CA GLU A 113 9.39 -3.49 11.08
C GLU A 113 10.51 -4.49 11.40
N GLN A 114 11.29 -4.25 12.46
CA GLN A 114 12.32 -5.20 12.90
C GLN A 114 11.73 -6.53 13.39
N LYS A 115 10.62 -6.49 14.16
CA LYS A 115 9.93 -7.70 14.61
C LYS A 115 9.38 -8.50 13.43
N LEU A 116 8.75 -7.81 12.47
CA LEU A 116 8.21 -8.43 11.26
C LEU A 116 9.33 -9.10 10.45
N TYR A 117 10.47 -8.43 10.28
CA TYR A 117 11.64 -9.02 9.61
C TYR A 117 12.12 -10.30 10.31
N ILE A 118 12.25 -10.30 11.64
CA ILE A 118 12.64 -11.50 12.41
C ILE A 118 11.61 -12.62 12.24
N GLU A 119 10.32 -12.31 12.29
CA GLU A 119 9.23 -13.27 12.10
C GLU A 119 9.28 -13.90 10.70
N GLU A 120 9.51 -13.10 9.66
CA GLU A 120 9.68 -13.59 8.29
C GLU A 120 10.89 -14.53 8.16
N GLN A 121 12.02 -14.22 8.81
CA GLN A 121 13.20 -15.10 8.84
C GLN A 121 12.90 -16.44 9.55
N ILE A 122 12.21 -16.41 10.69
CA ILE A 122 11.80 -17.61 11.42
C ILE A 122 10.86 -18.46 10.55
N LYS A 123 9.87 -17.83 9.90
CA LYS A 123 8.94 -18.52 9.00
C LYS A 123 9.68 -19.19 7.84
N MET A 124 10.67 -18.53 7.25
CA MET A 124 11.50 -19.09 6.19
C MET A 124 12.31 -20.30 6.68
N GLN A 125 12.97 -20.19 7.85
CA GLN A 125 13.73 -21.32 8.43
C GLN A 125 12.83 -22.51 8.76
N LEU A 126 11.64 -22.27 9.32
CA LEU A 126 10.67 -23.32 9.61
C LEU A 126 10.17 -24.01 8.33
N THR A 127 9.93 -23.23 7.28
CA THR A 127 9.51 -23.77 5.97
C THR A 127 10.61 -24.67 5.39
N GLN A 128 11.86 -24.21 5.38
CA GLN A 128 13.01 -25.01 4.93
C GLN A 128 13.19 -26.29 5.76
N ALA A 129 13.07 -26.20 7.09
CA ALA A 129 13.19 -27.35 7.98
C ALA A 129 12.06 -28.37 7.74
N PHE A 130 10.84 -27.90 7.44
CA PHE A 130 9.71 -28.74 7.10
C PHE A 130 9.93 -29.46 5.76
N GLU A 131 10.33 -28.74 4.71
CA GLU A 131 10.65 -29.30 3.40
C GLU A 131 11.77 -30.36 3.49
N MET A 132 12.84 -30.09 4.26
CA MET A 132 13.91 -31.06 4.51
C MET A 132 13.41 -32.33 5.19
N LYS A 133 12.45 -32.22 6.11
CA LYS A 133 11.85 -33.40 6.77
C LYS A 133 11.01 -34.22 5.79
N GLU A 134 10.23 -33.56 4.93
CA GLU A 134 9.43 -34.24 3.91
C GLU A 134 10.32 -35.01 2.91
N VAL A 135 11.44 -34.42 2.49
CA VAL A 135 12.44 -35.11 1.64
C VAL A 135 13.00 -36.34 2.35
N LYS A 136 13.42 -36.21 3.61
CA LYS A 136 13.96 -37.35 4.39
C LYS A 136 12.93 -38.47 4.58
N ILE A 137 11.67 -38.13 4.85
CA ILE A 137 10.58 -39.13 4.93
C ILE A 137 10.44 -39.87 3.60
N SER A 138 10.43 -39.14 2.49
CA SER A 138 10.33 -39.72 1.15
C SER A 138 11.52 -40.65 0.82
N GLU A 139 12.74 -40.29 1.23
CA GLU A 139 13.92 -41.14 1.10
C GLU A 139 13.79 -42.44 1.90
N PHE A 140 13.30 -42.37 3.14
CA PHE A 140 13.09 -43.55 3.97
C PHE A 140 11.99 -44.47 3.42
N GLU A 141 10.88 -43.90 2.94
CA GLU A 141 9.83 -44.66 2.26
C GLU A 141 10.37 -45.38 1.02
N GLN A 142 11.19 -44.70 0.21
CA GLN A 142 11.82 -45.32 -0.96
C GLN A 142 12.81 -46.44 -0.59
N LYS A 143 13.61 -46.25 0.47
CA LYS A 143 14.51 -47.30 0.99
C LYS A 143 13.73 -48.53 1.44
N LEU A 144 12.60 -48.35 2.12
CA LEU A 144 11.74 -49.46 2.56
C LEU A 144 11.16 -50.23 1.36
N ILE A 145 10.69 -49.53 0.33
CA ILE A 145 10.20 -50.13 -0.91
C ILE A 145 11.30 -50.96 -1.58
N ASN A 146 12.52 -50.42 -1.70
CA ASN A 146 13.65 -51.13 -2.31
C ASN A 146 14.05 -52.38 -1.52
N LEU A 147 14.07 -52.30 -0.17
CA LEU A 147 14.37 -53.46 0.68
C LEU A 147 13.33 -54.58 0.51
N ASN A 148 12.04 -54.23 0.47
CA ASN A 148 10.98 -55.20 0.23
C ASN A 148 11.11 -55.84 -1.17
N TYR A 149 11.42 -55.04 -2.20
CA TYR A 149 11.65 -55.55 -3.55
C TYR A 149 12.79 -56.58 -3.60
N GLU A 150 13.94 -56.27 -3.00
CA GLU A 150 15.08 -57.19 -2.92
C GLU A 150 14.76 -58.45 -2.10
N ARG A 151 13.99 -58.31 -1.01
CA ARG A 151 13.53 -59.46 -0.22
C ARG A 151 12.61 -60.37 -1.03
N ILE A 152 11.63 -59.81 -1.74
CA ILE A 152 10.71 -60.54 -2.63
C ILE A 152 11.48 -61.31 -3.69
N LYS A 153 12.47 -60.68 -4.33
CA LYS A 153 13.31 -61.32 -5.34
C LYS A 153 14.04 -62.55 -4.76
N LYS A 154 14.72 -62.37 -3.61
CA LYS A 154 15.42 -63.48 -2.92
C LYS A 154 14.48 -64.60 -2.48
N LEU A 155 13.28 -64.27 -2.00
CA LEU A 155 12.28 -65.26 -1.60
C LEU A 155 11.80 -66.08 -2.82
N LYS A 156 11.51 -65.42 -3.94
CA LYS A 156 11.13 -66.10 -5.20
C LYS A 156 12.22 -67.04 -5.72
N ASP A 157 13.49 -66.64 -5.63
CA ASP A 157 14.60 -67.48 -6.08
C ASP A 157 14.74 -68.73 -5.18
N LYS A 158 14.65 -68.55 -3.85
CA LYS A 158 14.66 -69.67 -2.89
C LYS A 158 13.48 -70.63 -3.07
N GLU A 159 12.27 -70.10 -3.31
CA GLU A 159 11.08 -70.89 -3.58
C GLU A 159 11.27 -71.78 -4.82
N LYS A 160 11.83 -71.23 -5.91
CA LYS A 160 12.15 -71.98 -7.13
C LYS A 160 13.19 -73.08 -6.88
N GLU A 161 14.25 -72.80 -6.13
CA GLU A 161 15.27 -73.80 -5.79
C GLU A 161 14.70 -74.96 -4.96
N LEU A 162 13.90 -74.66 -3.92
CA LEU A 162 13.26 -75.67 -3.09
C LEU A 162 12.23 -76.50 -3.86
N THR A 163 11.49 -75.87 -4.78
CA THR A 163 10.54 -76.57 -5.65
C THR A 163 11.26 -77.59 -6.53
N LYS A 164 12.39 -77.22 -7.14
CA LYS A 164 13.24 -78.16 -7.92
C LYS A 164 13.77 -79.32 -7.07
N ILE A 165 14.18 -79.06 -5.83
CA ILE A 165 14.63 -80.13 -4.91
C ILE A 165 13.47 -81.07 -4.60
N LYS A 166 12.28 -80.53 -4.31
CA LYS A 166 11.08 -81.32 -4.04
C LYS A 166 10.68 -82.17 -5.25
N GLU A 167 10.77 -81.65 -6.47
CA GLU A 167 10.53 -82.41 -7.71
C GLU A 167 11.50 -83.60 -7.85
N LYS A 168 12.80 -83.39 -7.56
CA LYS A 168 13.79 -84.48 -7.53
C LYS A 168 13.49 -85.54 -6.46
N LEU A 169 13.01 -85.13 -5.28
CA LEU A 169 12.58 -86.08 -4.24
C LEU A 169 11.35 -86.88 -4.71
N VAL A 170 10.42 -86.26 -5.45
CA VAL A 170 9.28 -86.95 -6.05
C VAL A 170 9.73 -87.98 -7.09
N SER A 171 10.66 -87.63 -7.98
CA SER A 171 11.14 -88.58 -8.99
C SER A 171 11.82 -89.81 -8.37
N LYS A 172 12.60 -89.64 -7.29
CA LYS A 172 13.25 -90.73 -6.54
C LYS A 172 12.25 -91.69 -5.89
N LEU A 173 11.16 -91.15 -5.34
CA LEU A 173 10.08 -91.97 -4.78
C LEU A 173 9.38 -92.79 -5.88
N THR A 174 9.20 -92.23 -7.07
CA THR A 174 8.60 -92.93 -8.21
C THR A 174 9.50 -94.05 -8.75
N SER A 175 10.83 -93.95 -8.59
CA SER A 175 11.78 -94.99 -9.03
C SER A 175 12.01 -96.12 -8.02
N GLY A 176 11.32 -96.13 -6.87
CA GLY A 176 11.39 -97.21 -5.88
C GLY A 176 12.56 -97.17 -4.90
N GLU A 177 13.24 -96.02 -4.75
CA GLU A 177 14.29 -95.82 -3.73
C GLU A 177 13.71 -95.75 -2.29
N ASP A 178 14.56 -95.98 -1.29
CA ASP A 178 14.20 -96.15 0.13
C ASP A 178 13.25 -95.06 0.67
N THR A 179 12.07 -95.47 1.15
CA THR A 179 10.86 -94.63 1.03
C THR A 179 10.59 -93.74 2.24
N LYS A 180 10.95 -94.17 3.46
CA LYS A 180 10.55 -93.49 4.71
C LYS A 180 11.28 -92.18 4.96
N GLU A 181 12.60 -92.13 4.77
CA GLU A 181 13.38 -90.90 4.99
C GLU A 181 13.09 -89.85 3.93
N ILE A 182 12.98 -90.27 2.66
CA ILE A 182 12.62 -89.38 1.54
C ILE A 182 11.22 -88.76 1.75
N HIS A 183 10.26 -89.52 2.30
CA HIS A 183 8.94 -88.98 2.68
C HIS A 183 9.02 -87.92 3.79
N LYS A 184 9.82 -88.16 4.83
CA LYS A 184 10.04 -87.19 5.91
C LYS A 184 10.70 -85.92 5.38
N GLU A 185 11.74 -86.05 4.56
CA GLU A 185 12.42 -84.91 3.96
C GLU A 185 11.49 -84.12 3.04
N LYS A 186 10.74 -84.78 2.15
CA LYS A 186 9.73 -84.13 1.28
C LYS A 186 8.71 -83.33 2.09
N LYS A 187 8.20 -83.91 3.19
CA LYS A 187 7.25 -83.22 4.08
C LYS A 187 7.89 -82.01 4.76
N ALA A 188 9.14 -82.12 5.21
CA ALA A 188 9.88 -81.01 5.79
C ALA A 188 10.13 -79.88 4.77
N LYS A 189 10.54 -80.21 3.53
CA LYS A 189 10.73 -79.22 2.45
C LYS A 189 9.41 -78.54 2.07
N GLN A 190 8.28 -79.25 2.06
CA GLN A 190 6.97 -78.66 1.82
C GLN A 190 6.64 -77.59 2.87
N LYS A 191 6.84 -77.90 4.15
CA LYS A 191 6.59 -76.93 5.23
C LYS A 191 7.41 -75.64 5.06
N VAL A 192 8.69 -75.77 4.68
CA VAL A 192 9.55 -74.60 4.40
C VAL A 192 9.05 -73.82 3.19
N ILE A 193 8.56 -74.48 2.14
CA ILE A 193 7.94 -73.80 0.98
C ILE A 193 6.69 -73.03 1.42
N ASP A 194 5.82 -73.64 2.23
CA ASP A 194 4.60 -72.99 2.73
C ASP A 194 4.94 -71.74 3.57
N GLU A 195 5.95 -71.84 4.46
CA GLU A 195 6.46 -70.71 5.25
C GLU A 195 7.03 -69.59 4.36
N LEU A 196 7.82 -69.93 3.33
CA LEU A 196 8.35 -68.96 2.37
C LEU A 196 7.25 -68.29 1.56
N GLN A 197 6.22 -69.02 1.16
CA GLN A 197 5.06 -68.47 0.44
C GLN A 197 4.27 -67.48 1.31
N GLN A 198 4.08 -67.79 2.59
CA GLN A 198 3.45 -66.86 3.53
C GLN A 198 4.30 -65.59 3.74
N GLU A 199 5.62 -65.74 3.86
CA GLU A 199 6.52 -64.58 3.97
C GLU A 199 6.50 -63.74 2.68
N LEU A 200 6.49 -64.40 1.52
CA LEU A 200 6.42 -63.74 0.21
C LEU A 200 5.11 -62.95 0.05
N LEU A 201 3.97 -63.54 0.44
CA LEU A 201 2.67 -62.87 0.44
C LEU A 201 2.68 -61.63 1.33
N THR A 202 3.16 -61.78 2.57
CA THR A 202 3.22 -60.69 3.55
C THR A 202 4.13 -59.55 3.09
N THR A 203 5.33 -59.89 2.58
CA THR A 203 6.30 -58.90 2.09
C THR A 203 5.79 -58.21 0.83
N SER A 204 5.12 -58.95 -0.07
CA SER A 204 4.51 -58.38 -1.28
C SER A 204 3.38 -57.43 -0.94
N ALA A 205 2.48 -57.80 -0.03
CA ALA A 205 1.42 -56.91 0.44
C ALA A 205 1.99 -55.60 1.02
N SER A 206 3.03 -55.69 1.86
CA SER A 206 3.75 -54.52 2.38
C SER A 206 4.39 -53.67 1.26
N TYR A 207 5.02 -54.30 0.28
CA TYR A 207 5.59 -53.64 -0.90
C TYR A 207 4.55 -52.83 -1.67
N TYR A 208 3.42 -53.44 -2.02
CA TYR A 208 2.35 -52.76 -2.76
C TYR A 208 1.68 -51.66 -1.93
N ALA A 209 1.40 -51.90 -0.66
CA ALA A 209 0.81 -50.91 0.25
C ALA A 209 1.70 -49.67 0.41
N ASN A 210 3.01 -49.85 0.59
CA ASN A 210 3.95 -48.75 0.72
C ASN A 210 4.05 -47.91 -0.56
N ARG A 211 3.99 -48.54 -1.74
CA ARG A 211 3.96 -47.83 -3.02
C ARG A 211 2.65 -47.06 -3.22
N LYS A 212 1.48 -47.67 -2.93
CA LYS A 212 0.18 -46.98 -2.94
C LYS A 212 0.23 -45.74 -2.03
N LYS A 213 0.73 -45.91 -0.80
CA LYS A 213 0.91 -44.80 0.16
C LYS A 213 1.81 -43.68 -0.38
N GLN A 214 2.96 -44.02 -0.97
CA GLN A 214 3.89 -43.05 -1.54
C GLN A 214 3.22 -42.20 -2.63
N ILE A 215 2.42 -42.83 -3.51
CA ILE A 215 1.69 -42.12 -4.56
C ILE A 215 0.65 -41.18 -3.96
N LEU A 216 -0.17 -41.67 -3.02
CA LEU A 216 -1.22 -40.86 -2.38
C LEU A 216 -0.64 -39.66 -1.61
N ASN A 217 0.50 -39.85 -0.93
CA ASN A 217 1.22 -38.74 -0.29
C ASN A 217 1.63 -37.66 -1.30
N GLN A 218 2.16 -38.05 -2.46
CA GLN A 218 2.53 -37.09 -3.51
C GLN A 218 1.32 -36.39 -4.12
N VAL A 219 0.19 -37.08 -4.26
CA VAL A 219 -1.08 -36.46 -4.68
C VAL A 219 -1.50 -35.40 -3.69
N ASN A 220 -1.51 -35.72 -2.38
CA ASN A 220 -1.88 -34.77 -1.35
C ASN A 220 -0.96 -33.53 -1.34
N ASN A 221 0.34 -33.72 -1.53
CA ASN A 221 1.30 -32.63 -1.65
C ASN A 221 1.02 -31.74 -2.87
N PHE A 222 0.73 -32.35 -4.02
CA PHE A 222 0.36 -31.61 -5.23
C PHE A 222 -0.95 -30.82 -5.06
N LEU A 223 -2.01 -31.44 -4.52
CA LEU A 223 -3.28 -30.74 -4.27
C LEU A 223 -3.10 -29.58 -3.30
N LYS A 224 -2.33 -29.79 -2.21
CA LYS A 224 -2.00 -28.72 -1.26
C LYS A 224 -1.24 -27.58 -1.93
N ALA A 225 -0.24 -27.89 -2.76
CA ALA A 225 0.49 -26.88 -3.53
C ALA A 225 -0.45 -26.13 -4.50
N LYS A 226 -1.38 -26.82 -5.14
CA LYS A 226 -2.39 -26.24 -6.03
C LYS A 226 -3.35 -25.31 -5.28
N GLY A 227 -3.80 -25.70 -4.08
CA GLY A 227 -4.62 -24.85 -3.20
C GLY A 227 -3.89 -23.60 -2.69
N ASN A 228 -2.64 -23.75 -2.25
CA ASN A 228 -1.79 -22.61 -1.86
C ASN A 228 -1.59 -21.64 -3.02
N PHE A 229 -1.34 -22.17 -4.22
CA PHE A 229 -1.21 -21.38 -5.44
C PHE A 229 -2.47 -20.59 -5.78
N LEU A 230 -3.66 -21.18 -5.61
CA LEU A 230 -4.93 -20.47 -5.78
C LEU A 230 -5.07 -19.30 -4.81
N THR A 231 -4.78 -19.53 -3.53
CA THR A 231 -4.86 -18.50 -2.47
C THR A 231 -3.93 -17.33 -2.77
N LEU A 232 -2.69 -17.63 -3.16
CA LEU A 232 -1.71 -16.60 -3.52
C LEU A 232 -2.10 -15.83 -4.78
N ARG A 233 -2.70 -16.52 -5.75
CA ARG A 233 -3.24 -15.87 -6.95
C ARG A 233 -4.39 -14.92 -6.60
N GLU A 234 -5.28 -15.28 -5.69
CA GLU A 234 -6.33 -14.39 -5.18
C GLU A 234 -5.75 -13.12 -4.59
N GLU A 235 -4.79 -13.26 -3.66
CA GLU A 235 -4.11 -12.12 -3.05
C GLU A 235 -3.39 -11.25 -4.08
N ALA A 236 -2.74 -11.87 -5.07
CA ALA A 236 -2.07 -11.14 -6.14
C ALA A 236 -3.07 -10.34 -6.98
N ILE A 237 -4.19 -10.95 -7.38
CA ILE A 237 -5.26 -10.27 -8.12
C ILE A 237 -5.82 -9.09 -7.33
N GLU A 238 -6.03 -9.25 -6.02
CA GLU A 238 -6.51 -8.17 -5.14
C GLU A 238 -5.52 -6.99 -5.11
N LYS A 239 -4.23 -7.28 -4.88
CA LYS A 239 -3.16 -6.26 -4.87
C LYS A 239 -2.98 -5.58 -6.23
N LEU A 240 -3.11 -6.32 -7.33
CA LEU A 240 -3.06 -5.78 -8.69
C LEU A 240 -4.27 -4.87 -8.96
N GLN A 241 -5.46 -5.27 -8.51
CA GLN A 241 -6.68 -4.46 -8.65
C GLN A 241 -6.60 -3.18 -7.82
N ASP A 242 -6.10 -3.24 -6.58
CA ASP A 242 -5.87 -2.06 -5.75
C ASP A 242 -4.86 -1.10 -6.41
N CYS A 243 -3.76 -1.65 -6.94
CA CYS A 243 -2.77 -0.89 -7.72
C CYS A 243 -3.42 -0.17 -8.92
N PHE A 244 -4.24 -0.88 -9.68
CA PHE A 244 -4.97 -0.36 -10.83
C PHE A 244 -5.96 0.75 -10.43
N ASN A 245 -6.78 0.53 -9.40
CA ASN A 245 -7.75 1.51 -8.92
C ASN A 245 -7.08 2.80 -8.44
N GLN A 246 -5.94 2.69 -7.76
CA GLN A 246 -5.15 3.83 -7.32
C GLN A 246 -4.56 4.62 -8.50
N LEU A 247 -4.10 3.93 -9.55
CA LEU A 247 -3.65 4.58 -10.79
C LEU A 247 -4.80 5.37 -11.43
N GLU A 248 -5.97 4.75 -11.62
CA GLU A 248 -7.13 5.43 -12.21
C GLU A 248 -7.57 6.64 -11.39
N SER A 249 -7.66 6.49 -10.06
CA SER A 249 -7.99 7.60 -9.15
C SER A 249 -6.99 8.75 -9.28
N SER A 250 -5.68 8.44 -9.25
CA SER A 250 -4.61 9.44 -9.36
C SER A 250 -4.64 10.15 -10.71
N ILE A 251 -4.90 9.43 -11.80
CA ILE A 251 -5.06 10.03 -13.14
C ILE A 251 -6.29 10.94 -13.18
N ASN A 252 -7.41 10.53 -12.58
CA ASN A 252 -8.64 11.32 -12.52
C ASN A 252 -8.44 12.65 -11.77
N GLU A 253 -7.69 12.65 -10.66
CA GLU A 253 -7.37 13.87 -9.90
C GLU A 253 -6.55 14.87 -10.72
N VAL A 254 -5.62 14.37 -11.53
CA VAL A 254 -4.71 15.20 -12.35
C VAL A 254 -5.38 15.65 -13.66
N ARG A 255 -6.56 15.11 -14.02
CA ARG A 255 -7.25 15.44 -15.28
C ARG A 255 -7.55 16.94 -15.43
N ASN A 256 -7.81 17.65 -14.34
CA ASN A 256 -8.13 19.09 -14.33
C ASN A 256 -6.89 20.01 -14.45
N THR A 257 -5.67 19.48 -14.37
CA THR A 257 -4.42 20.26 -14.53
C THR A 257 -4.20 20.65 -16.00
N ILE A 258 -3.53 21.76 -16.32
CA ILE A 258 -3.41 22.27 -17.70
C ILE A 258 -2.24 21.62 -18.47
N GLY A 259 -2.47 21.22 -19.74
CA GLY A 259 -1.46 21.02 -20.79
C GLY A 259 -0.25 20.14 -20.42
N SER A 260 0.96 20.58 -20.79
CA SER A 260 2.22 19.82 -20.61
C SER A 260 2.49 19.39 -19.16
N THR A 261 2.04 20.16 -18.16
CA THR A 261 2.14 19.78 -16.75
C THR A 261 1.26 18.58 -16.39
N ARG A 262 0.12 18.41 -17.08
CA ARG A 262 -0.75 17.23 -16.96
C ARG A 262 -0.04 15.99 -17.49
N ASP A 263 0.50 16.06 -18.70
CA ASP A 263 1.11 14.91 -19.38
C ASP A 263 2.33 14.39 -18.62
N MET A 264 3.18 15.30 -18.12
CA MET A 264 4.32 14.94 -17.28
C MET A 264 3.88 14.25 -15.98
N LYS A 265 2.85 14.78 -15.29
CA LYS A 265 2.30 14.16 -14.07
C LYS A 265 1.68 12.78 -14.34
N ILE A 266 0.93 12.63 -15.43
CA ILE A 266 0.34 11.34 -15.83
C ILE A 266 1.43 10.32 -16.15
N SER A 267 2.47 10.69 -16.89
CA SER A 267 3.60 9.79 -17.18
C SER A 267 4.28 9.32 -15.89
N THR A 268 4.58 10.26 -14.98
CA THR A 268 5.24 9.94 -13.71
C THR A 268 4.41 9.00 -12.84
N LEU A 269 3.09 9.21 -12.80
CA LEU A 269 2.15 8.30 -12.11
C LEU A 269 2.11 6.93 -12.78
N THR A 270 2.02 6.89 -14.11
CA THR A 270 1.97 5.65 -14.88
C THR A 270 3.23 4.81 -14.66
N ASP A 271 4.41 5.43 -14.62
CA ASP A 271 5.68 4.73 -14.35
C ASP A 271 5.71 4.14 -12.94
N LYS A 272 5.30 4.94 -11.94
CA LYS A 272 5.23 4.50 -10.53
C LYS A 272 4.34 3.27 -10.37
N TYR A 273 3.13 3.32 -10.93
CA TYR A 273 2.17 2.22 -10.81
C TYR A 273 2.53 1.02 -11.70
N THR A 274 3.16 1.25 -12.85
CA THR A 274 3.74 0.18 -13.70
C THR A 274 4.78 -0.63 -12.91
N ASN A 275 5.70 0.05 -12.23
CA ASN A 275 6.72 -0.62 -11.41
C ASN A 275 6.09 -1.39 -10.24
N LYS A 276 5.10 -0.81 -9.56
CA LYS A 276 4.35 -1.48 -8.47
C LYS A 276 3.62 -2.72 -8.99
N PHE A 277 2.95 -2.61 -10.13
CA PHE A 277 2.23 -3.70 -10.78
C PHE A 277 3.18 -4.86 -11.15
N GLN A 278 4.29 -4.56 -11.83
CA GLN A 278 5.30 -5.55 -12.20
C GLN A 278 5.94 -6.23 -10.98
N SER A 279 6.20 -5.48 -9.91
CA SER A 279 6.75 -6.06 -8.68
C SER A 279 5.81 -7.09 -8.04
N ILE A 280 4.50 -6.84 -8.06
CA ILE A 280 3.49 -7.79 -7.58
C ILE A 280 3.49 -9.07 -8.45
N LEU A 281 3.58 -8.91 -9.77
CA LEU A 281 3.64 -10.02 -10.73
C LEU A 281 4.91 -10.87 -10.60
N ILE A 282 6.06 -10.25 -10.35
CA ILE A 282 7.33 -10.97 -10.13
C ILE A 282 7.22 -11.84 -8.88
N LYS A 283 6.68 -11.29 -7.78
CA LYS A 283 6.49 -12.06 -6.56
C LYS A 283 5.67 -13.32 -6.82
N TYR A 284 4.51 -13.15 -7.48
CA TYR A 284 3.59 -14.23 -7.86
C TYR A 284 4.19 -15.34 -8.78
N ASN A 285 5.28 -15.05 -9.51
CA ASN A 285 5.95 -16.03 -10.36
C ASN A 285 6.71 -17.11 -9.57
N ASP A 286 7.27 -16.74 -8.43
CA ASP A 286 8.07 -17.66 -7.62
C ASP A 286 7.20 -18.81 -7.08
N GLU A 287 5.91 -18.59 -6.87
CA GLU A 287 5.01 -19.62 -6.37
C GLU A 287 4.45 -20.52 -7.48
N VAL A 288 4.39 -20.04 -8.73
CA VAL A 288 4.17 -20.91 -9.90
C VAL A 288 5.28 -21.98 -9.98
N LEU A 289 6.53 -21.60 -9.66
CA LEU A 289 7.66 -22.52 -9.66
C LEU A 289 7.49 -23.63 -8.61
N GLN A 290 6.91 -23.33 -7.45
CA GLN A 290 6.63 -24.33 -6.42
C GLN A 290 5.57 -25.35 -6.86
N LEU A 291 4.48 -24.89 -7.48
CA LEU A 291 3.47 -25.79 -8.05
C LEU A 291 4.10 -26.69 -9.12
N ASN A 292 4.98 -26.13 -9.96
CA ASN A 292 5.68 -26.86 -11.01
C ASN A 292 6.58 -27.97 -10.46
N LYS A 293 7.33 -27.69 -9.38
CA LYS A 293 8.15 -28.72 -8.70
C LYS A 293 7.30 -29.88 -8.21
N ASN A 294 6.18 -29.60 -7.52
CA ASN A 294 5.28 -30.63 -7.00
C ASN A 294 4.64 -31.46 -8.12
N TYR A 295 4.23 -30.83 -9.22
CA TYR A 295 3.70 -31.51 -10.40
C TYR A 295 4.69 -32.52 -10.99
N TYR A 296 5.94 -32.10 -11.25
CA TYR A 296 6.94 -33.01 -11.82
C TYR A 296 7.32 -34.14 -10.86
N SER A 297 7.39 -33.87 -9.55
CA SER A 297 7.60 -34.91 -8.53
C SER A 297 6.47 -35.94 -8.54
N LEU A 298 5.20 -35.50 -8.56
CA LEU A 298 4.06 -36.40 -8.65
C LEU A 298 4.09 -37.22 -9.94
N LYS A 299 4.31 -36.56 -11.09
CA LYS A 299 4.40 -37.23 -12.39
C LYS A 299 5.48 -38.31 -12.40
N TYR A 300 6.66 -38.02 -11.86
CA TYR A 300 7.73 -38.99 -11.74
C TYR A 300 7.32 -40.21 -10.89
N VAL A 301 6.71 -39.99 -9.72
CA VAL A 301 6.28 -41.07 -8.83
C VAL A 301 5.18 -41.93 -9.46
N VAL A 302 4.18 -41.31 -10.10
CA VAL A 302 3.12 -42.04 -10.82
C VAL A 302 3.73 -42.88 -11.94
N GLN A 303 4.65 -42.30 -12.73
CA GLN A 303 5.30 -43.00 -13.83
C GLN A 303 6.17 -44.19 -13.39
N LYS A 304 6.85 -44.06 -12.25
CA LYS A 304 7.64 -45.16 -11.65
C LYS A 304 6.76 -46.31 -11.13
N ASN A 305 5.47 -46.06 -10.93
CA ASN A 305 4.53 -47.02 -10.36
C ASN A 305 3.37 -47.37 -11.32
N LYS A 306 3.62 -47.30 -12.64
CA LYS A 306 2.60 -47.55 -13.68
C LYS A 306 1.95 -48.92 -13.62
N GLU A 307 2.58 -49.91 -12.99
CA GLU A 307 1.97 -51.23 -12.81
C GLU A 307 0.86 -51.28 -11.76
N LEU A 308 0.64 -50.19 -11.00
CA LEU A 308 -0.44 -50.12 -10.01
C LEU A 308 -1.66 -49.42 -10.61
N ASP A 309 -2.84 -50.02 -10.44
CA ASP A 309 -4.10 -49.45 -10.91
C ASP A 309 -4.34 -48.04 -10.36
N VAL A 310 -3.99 -47.83 -9.08
CA VAL A 310 -4.08 -46.50 -8.43
C VAL A 310 -3.28 -45.43 -9.19
N SER A 311 -2.14 -45.78 -9.78
CA SER A 311 -1.32 -44.84 -10.56
C SER A 311 -2.02 -44.44 -11.86
N LEU A 312 -2.61 -45.40 -12.56
CA LEU A 312 -3.35 -45.17 -13.80
C LEU A 312 -4.59 -44.30 -13.54
N THR A 313 -5.31 -44.59 -12.45
CA THR A 313 -6.47 -43.79 -12.04
C THR A 313 -6.07 -42.35 -11.73
N ILE A 314 -4.99 -42.15 -10.96
CA ILE A 314 -4.47 -40.82 -10.62
C ILE A 314 -3.98 -40.06 -11.86
N GLU A 315 -3.29 -40.74 -12.77
CA GLU A 315 -2.82 -40.18 -14.04
C GLU A 315 -3.98 -39.59 -14.86
N ASN A 316 -5.12 -40.29 -14.88
CA ASN A 316 -6.33 -39.87 -15.57
C ASN A 316 -7.06 -38.72 -14.85
N ILE A 317 -7.30 -38.85 -13.53
CA ILE A 317 -8.01 -37.82 -12.74
C ILE A 317 -7.28 -36.48 -12.82
N LEU A 318 -5.97 -36.49 -12.58
CA LEU A 318 -5.14 -35.27 -12.55
C LEU A 318 -4.60 -34.87 -13.94
N LYS A 319 -4.96 -35.62 -14.99
CA LYS A 319 -4.57 -35.36 -16.38
C LYS A 319 -3.06 -35.09 -16.52
N LEU A 320 -2.21 -35.89 -15.86
CA LEU A 320 -0.76 -35.63 -15.72
C LEU A 320 0.02 -35.60 -17.05
N ASN A 321 -0.58 -36.06 -18.15
CA ASN A 321 0.02 -35.96 -19.48
C ASN A 321 -0.38 -34.68 -20.23
N ASN A 322 -1.51 -34.08 -19.89
CA ASN A 322 -2.05 -32.89 -20.54
C ASN A 322 -1.97 -31.63 -19.65
N PHE A 323 -1.49 -31.75 -18.41
CA PHE A 323 -1.34 -30.61 -17.51
C PHE A 323 -0.30 -29.64 -18.08
N ASN A 324 -0.79 -28.49 -18.54
CA ASN A 324 0.03 -27.42 -19.10
C ASN A 324 0.04 -26.23 -18.14
N LEU A 325 1.15 -26.09 -17.41
CA LEU A 325 1.37 -24.98 -16.48
C LEU A 325 1.50 -23.63 -17.19
N ASP A 326 1.90 -23.60 -18.46
CA ASP A 326 2.02 -22.36 -19.24
C ASP A 326 0.66 -21.72 -19.49
N LYS A 327 -0.43 -22.50 -19.50
CA LYS A 327 -1.81 -21.99 -19.49
C LYS A 327 -2.06 -21.05 -18.30
N TYR A 328 -1.34 -21.27 -17.20
CA TYR A 328 -1.49 -20.54 -15.94
C TYR A 328 -0.38 -19.50 -15.70
N LYS A 329 0.67 -19.46 -16.53
CA LYS A 329 1.78 -18.49 -16.42
C LYS A 329 1.46 -17.10 -17.01
N ILE A 330 0.19 -16.76 -17.20
CA ILE A 330 -0.17 -15.61 -18.04
C ILE A 330 0.39 -14.29 -17.50
N PHE A 331 1.47 -13.84 -18.15
CA PHE A 331 1.88 -12.46 -18.28
C PHE A 331 2.08 -12.23 -19.77
N LYS A 332 0.98 -12.06 -20.49
CA LYS A 332 1.05 -11.88 -21.94
C LYS A 332 1.62 -10.50 -22.29
N ILE A 333 1.52 -9.54 -21.37
CA ILE A 333 1.82 -8.12 -21.61
C ILE A 333 2.83 -7.55 -20.60
N ALA A 334 2.72 -7.84 -19.30
CA ALA A 334 3.47 -7.13 -18.26
C ALA A 334 4.92 -7.58 -17.96
N THR A 335 5.39 -8.75 -18.39
CA THR A 335 6.74 -9.26 -18.06
C THR A 335 7.80 -9.10 -19.15
N ASN A 336 7.47 -8.49 -20.30
CA ASN A 336 8.47 -8.23 -21.36
C ASN A 336 9.54 -7.20 -20.96
N SER A 337 9.51 -6.63 -19.74
CA SER A 337 10.57 -5.74 -19.27
C SER A 337 11.91 -6.43 -18.97
N LYS A 338 11.97 -7.78 -18.92
CA LYS A 338 13.26 -8.50 -18.82
C LYS A 338 14.11 -8.37 -20.09
N GLU A 339 13.54 -7.99 -21.24
CA GLU A 339 14.25 -7.78 -22.52
C GLU A 339 14.60 -6.30 -22.78
N GLY A 340 14.68 -5.47 -21.73
CA GLY A 340 15.31 -4.15 -21.81
C GLY A 340 14.52 -3.06 -22.55
N THR A 341 13.30 -3.33 -23.01
CA THR A 341 12.35 -2.33 -23.50
C THR A 341 11.27 -2.11 -22.44
N VAL A 342 11.38 -1.01 -21.68
CA VAL A 342 10.34 -0.57 -20.75
C VAL A 342 9.12 -0.18 -21.57
N THR A 343 8.23 -1.14 -21.81
CA THR A 343 6.90 -0.82 -22.34
C THR A 343 6.10 -0.30 -21.17
N GLN A 344 5.79 1.00 -21.15
CA GLN A 344 4.86 1.59 -20.19
C GLN A 344 3.56 0.77 -20.23
N LEU A 345 3.15 0.19 -19.10
CA LEU A 345 1.91 -0.57 -19.06
C LEU A 345 0.75 0.42 -19.10
N SER A 346 -0.04 0.37 -20.18
CA SER A 346 -1.29 1.15 -20.22
C SER A 346 -2.32 0.57 -19.26
N SER A 347 -3.25 1.40 -18.80
CA SER A 347 -4.38 0.99 -17.95
C SER A 347 -5.13 -0.22 -18.55
N ASN A 348 -5.38 -0.18 -19.87
CA ASN A 348 -6.05 -1.28 -20.58
C ASN A 348 -5.29 -2.62 -20.49
N MET A 349 -3.96 -2.58 -20.59
CA MET A 349 -3.12 -3.77 -20.48
C MET A 349 -3.15 -4.36 -19.06
N MET A 350 -3.08 -3.50 -18.03
CA MET A 350 -3.21 -3.94 -16.63
C MET A 350 -4.57 -4.59 -16.37
N ALA A 351 -5.65 -3.99 -16.87
CA ALA A 351 -7.00 -4.54 -16.75
C ALA A 351 -7.16 -5.89 -17.47
N GLU A 352 -6.58 -6.04 -18.66
CA GLU A 352 -6.61 -7.31 -19.41
C GLU A 352 -5.85 -8.43 -18.67
N ASP A 353 -4.68 -8.12 -18.12
CA ASP A 353 -3.89 -9.07 -17.32
C ASP A 353 -4.67 -9.49 -16.04
N ILE A 354 -5.26 -8.55 -15.30
CA ILE A 354 -6.09 -8.85 -14.11
C ILE A 354 -7.27 -9.75 -14.49
N ASN A 355 -8.02 -9.41 -15.54
CA ASN A 355 -9.19 -10.16 -15.97
C ASN A 355 -8.84 -11.58 -16.42
N THR A 356 -7.69 -11.72 -17.07
CA THR A 356 -7.18 -13.03 -17.50
C THR A 356 -6.75 -13.88 -16.31
N LEU A 357 -6.08 -13.28 -15.32
CA LEU A 357 -5.74 -13.96 -14.06
C LEU A 357 -7.00 -14.43 -13.31
N ARG A 358 -8.05 -13.61 -13.25
CA ARG A 358 -9.35 -13.98 -12.64
C ARG A 358 -10.00 -15.16 -13.34
N ARG A 359 -10.12 -15.13 -14.67
CA ARG A 359 -10.71 -16.23 -15.44
C ARG A 359 -9.97 -17.54 -15.19
N ASN A 360 -8.64 -17.50 -15.21
CA ASN A 360 -7.79 -18.65 -14.92
C ASN A 360 -7.92 -19.14 -13.48
N LEU A 361 -8.09 -18.25 -12.51
CA LEU A 361 -8.33 -18.61 -11.12
C LEU A 361 -9.64 -19.41 -10.98
N ASP A 362 -10.72 -18.93 -11.59
CA ASP A 362 -12.03 -19.58 -11.51
C ASP A 362 -12.02 -20.97 -12.16
N GLU A 363 -11.39 -21.09 -13.34
CA GLU A 363 -11.18 -22.39 -14.00
C GLU A 363 -10.40 -23.36 -13.09
N LEU A 364 -9.32 -22.89 -12.48
CA LEU A 364 -8.45 -23.73 -11.65
C LEU A 364 -9.10 -24.14 -10.33
N LYS A 365 -9.95 -23.29 -9.74
CA LYS A 365 -10.78 -23.64 -8.58
C LYS A 365 -11.76 -24.76 -8.90
N LEU A 366 -12.42 -24.69 -10.05
CA LEU A 366 -13.34 -25.73 -10.51
C LEU A 366 -12.59 -27.04 -10.76
N GLU A 367 -11.42 -26.97 -11.41
CA GLU A 367 -10.54 -28.11 -11.65
C GLU A 367 -10.13 -28.78 -10.32
N LEU A 368 -9.59 -28.01 -9.36
CA LEU A 368 -9.17 -28.54 -8.06
C LEU A 368 -10.35 -29.19 -7.30
N LYS A 369 -11.52 -28.53 -7.28
CA LYS A 369 -12.71 -29.06 -6.61
C LYS A 369 -13.17 -30.39 -7.20
N GLN A 370 -13.08 -30.54 -8.52
CA GLN A 370 -13.42 -31.78 -9.21
C GLN A 370 -12.39 -32.88 -8.91
N GLU A 371 -11.10 -32.57 -8.99
CA GLU A 371 -10.02 -33.52 -8.67
C GLU A 371 -10.11 -34.02 -7.23
N GLU A 372 -10.32 -33.13 -6.26
CA GLU A 372 -10.51 -33.51 -4.85
C GLU A 372 -11.72 -34.43 -4.65
N LYS A 373 -12.80 -34.22 -5.40
CA LYS A 373 -13.99 -35.07 -5.34
C LYS A 373 -13.71 -36.46 -5.89
N GLU A 374 -13.07 -36.55 -7.06
CA GLU A 374 -12.73 -37.83 -7.69
C GLU A 374 -11.71 -38.62 -6.85
N LEU A 375 -10.71 -37.95 -6.28
CA LEU A 375 -9.69 -38.58 -5.44
C LEU A 375 -10.24 -39.05 -4.08
N LYS A 376 -11.26 -38.37 -3.52
CA LYS A 376 -11.93 -38.85 -2.30
C LYS A 376 -12.63 -40.20 -2.52
N ASN A 377 -13.21 -40.42 -3.70
CA ASN A 377 -13.83 -41.69 -4.04
C ASN A 377 -12.77 -42.81 -4.12
N LEU A 378 -11.60 -42.52 -4.68
CA LEU A 378 -10.47 -43.45 -4.75
C LEU A 378 -9.88 -43.83 -3.38
N ALA A 379 -9.99 -42.94 -2.38
CA ALA A 379 -9.52 -43.21 -1.02
C ALA A 379 -10.51 -44.05 -0.19
N ALA A 380 -11.78 -44.12 -0.61
CA ALA A 380 -12.82 -44.94 0.01
C ALA A 380 -12.82 -46.39 -0.49
N GLU A 381 -12.09 -46.67 -1.57
CA GLU A 381 -11.83 -47.99 -2.18
C GLU A 381 -10.47 -48.59 -1.76
#